data_AF-A0A1Z9GRR8-F1
#
_entry.id   AF-A0A1Z9GRR8-F1
#
_cell.length_a   1.000
_cell.length_b   1.000
_cell.length_c   1.000
_cell.angle_alpha   90.00
_cell.angle_beta   90.00
_cell.angle_gamma   90.00
#
_symmetry.space_group_name_H-M   'P 1'
#
loop_
_entity.id
_entity.type
_entity.pdbx_description
1 polymer ?
#
loop_
_entity_poly.entity_id
_entity_poly.type
_entity_poly.pdbx_seq_one_letter_code
_entity_poly.pdbx_strand_id
1 'polypeptide(L)'
;MSDLKTILSEEYSKAGEVQEETLNIKELLGMVEEVLELPISEYLAPDLIEEKEDTLTEAERFSMSIPIPKLNPNEAWGDPDSQSRKDIDRIFASITRQGGIKERIQHVNSFVDPKQAERKGRGQRFNAILNMMMIIEALQACLNDYSESSAGFVFEGFMAALTGGKQQADRVGGTLPIEDFVTGDGENVSLKLLSPNTGIHGSFTNLVDYLFLRGGAGEPEIKYLIGRKNSEDGDDVSQLAIFDFVISRENFMTIMNSSTKNKALLGDEQTKQLLENHIEAFNDSPEWKAGMQQILEKVPGYTGGMFSKNVDASGQFEPDEESDLADRKSRDFQKVVLGGYINTAQRAAKEAGAAGEEPNFEKWANSQPDDLKYLMPAVKNPEDEAEVTKAQKTQQRNLAKLQKAYNDAYSKAAADKEEEERQVAESYFGAFHVREKRMMKEERALMEGGGRDGGSQWEISRAGMNNLPDLADVEYYGMLDLSNENIKAVSEIYIEKLKGDMMDLLQTTKSFTENVGKYFSADRRSTAMNANKKAQAEGEEVVELLKKTPAKASEGI
;
A
#
# COMPACT_ATOMS: atom_id res chain seq x y z
N MET A 1 20.73 -38.66 -12.70
CA MET A 1 20.16 -38.25 -11.38
C MET A 1 21.17 -38.41 -10.26
N SER A 2 21.96 -39.48 -10.22
CA SER A 2 23.02 -39.72 -9.20
C SER A 2 24.07 -38.60 -9.14
N ASP A 3 24.59 -38.17 -10.28
CA ASP A 3 25.85 -37.41 -10.27
C ASP A 3 25.66 -35.96 -9.84
N LEU A 4 24.57 -35.29 -10.26
CA LEU A 4 24.29 -33.91 -9.84
C LEU A 4 24.00 -33.83 -8.33
N LYS A 5 23.22 -34.77 -7.80
CA LYS A 5 22.88 -34.81 -6.37
C LYS A 5 24.10 -35.11 -5.50
N THR A 6 25.00 -35.96 -6.01
CA THR A 6 26.25 -36.33 -5.32
C THR A 6 27.24 -35.17 -5.33
N ILE A 7 27.44 -34.51 -6.48
CA ILE A 7 28.30 -33.33 -6.60
C ILE A 7 27.80 -32.20 -5.70
N LEU A 8 26.49 -31.94 -5.71
CA LEU A 8 25.90 -30.92 -4.85
C LEU A 8 26.06 -31.27 -3.37
N SER A 9 25.84 -32.53 -2.94
CA SER A 9 26.00 -32.91 -1.52
C SER A 9 27.45 -32.92 -1.05
N GLU A 10 28.38 -33.28 -1.93
CA GLU A 10 29.82 -33.28 -1.62
C GLU A 10 30.34 -31.86 -1.43
N GLU A 11 29.94 -30.91 -2.28
CA GLU A 11 30.25 -29.49 -2.07
C GLU A 11 29.51 -28.92 -0.85
N TYR A 12 28.27 -29.36 -0.57
CA TYR A 12 27.51 -29.02 0.64
C TYR A 12 28.22 -29.40 1.93
N SER A 13 28.92 -30.54 1.93
CA SER A 13 29.62 -31.07 3.10
C SER A 13 30.94 -30.33 3.36
N LYS A 14 31.59 -29.81 2.32
CA LYS A 14 32.85 -29.05 2.44
C LYS A 14 32.64 -27.61 2.91
N ALA A 15 31.47 -27.02 2.65
CA ALA A 15 31.13 -25.66 3.07
C ALA A 15 30.78 -25.54 4.57
N GLY A 16 30.61 -26.66 5.29
CA GLY A 16 30.18 -26.68 6.69
C GLY A 16 31.26 -26.33 7.73
N GLU A 17 32.54 -26.23 7.35
CA GLU A 17 33.66 -26.07 8.32
C GLU A 17 34.23 -24.64 8.43
N VAL A 18 33.69 -23.65 7.71
CA VAL A 18 34.17 -22.25 7.80
C VAL A 18 33.09 -21.36 8.43
N GLN A 19 33.17 -21.16 9.75
CA GLN A 19 32.40 -20.17 10.49
C GLN A 19 33.11 -18.81 10.47
N GLU A 20 32.93 -18.00 9.43
CA GLU A 20 33.09 -16.54 9.51
C GLU A 20 32.18 -15.83 8.51
N GLU A 21 31.63 -14.68 8.91
CA GLU A 21 30.71 -13.79 8.18
C GLU A 21 31.21 -13.38 6.78
N THR A 22 31.07 -14.29 5.84
CA THR A 22 31.18 -14.13 4.40
C THR A 22 29.95 -14.81 3.79
N LEU A 23 29.46 -14.26 2.68
CA LEU A 23 28.26 -14.75 2.01
C LEU A 23 28.53 -16.18 1.55
N ASN A 24 28.07 -17.16 2.32
CA ASN A 24 28.37 -18.56 2.08
C ASN A 24 27.39 -19.08 1.02
N ILE A 25 27.80 -20.05 0.22
CA ILE A 25 27.02 -20.64 -0.89
C ILE A 25 25.57 -20.99 -0.47
N LYS A 26 25.36 -21.36 0.79
CA LYS A 26 24.05 -21.62 1.42
C LYS A 26 23.13 -20.40 1.47
N GLU A 27 23.66 -19.20 1.63
CA GLU A 27 22.87 -17.96 1.63
C GLU A 27 22.46 -17.57 0.21
N LEU A 28 23.36 -17.70 -0.77
CA LEU A 28 23.08 -17.37 -2.17
C LEU A 28 22.16 -18.43 -2.81
N LEU A 29 22.40 -19.71 -2.54
CA LEU A 29 21.51 -20.79 -2.94
C LEU A 29 20.17 -20.73 -2.22
N GLY A 30 20.14 -20.29 -0.95
CA GLY A 30 18.88 -20.04 -0.24
C GLY A 30 18.03 -18.98 -0.92
N MET A 31 18.63 -17.87 -1.38
CA MET A 31 17.93 -16.84 -2.15
C MET A 31 17.45 -17.34 -3.53
N VAL A 32 18.21 -18.24 -4.16
CA VAL A 32 17.82 -18.84 -5.45
C VAL A 32 16.74 -19.91 -5.28
N GLU A 33 16.81 -20.73 -4.23
CA GLU A 33 15.79 -21.72 -3.86
C GLU A 33 14.48 -21.04 -3.48
N GLU A 34 14.52 -19.94 -2.73
CA GLU A 34 13.34 -19.14 -2.36
C GLU A 34 12.64 -18.52 -3.59
N VAL A 35 13.40 -18.09 -4.61
CA VAL A 35 12.86 -17.63 -5.90
C VAL A 35 12.30 -18.78 -6.74
N LEU A 36 12.84 -19.99 -6.62
CA LEU A 36 12.37 -21.18 -7.33
C LEU A 36 11.15 -21.86 -6.67
N GLU A 37 10.91 -21.61 -5.38
CA GLU A 37 9.76 -22.12 -4.62
C GLU A 37 8.50 -21.25 -4.78
N LEU A 38 8.61 -20.06 -5.39
CA LEU A 38 7.45 -19.28 -5.82
C LEU A 38 6.63 -20.09 -6.85
N PRO A 39 5.29 -20.14 -6.75
CA PRO A 39 4.46 -20.94 -7.65
C PRO A 39 4.64 -20.50 -9.10
N ILE A 40 5.33 -21.33 -9.88
CA ILE A 40 5.63 -21.19 -11.32
C ILE A 40 4.35 -21.06 -12.19
N SER A 41 3.15 -21.26 -11.62
CA SER A 41 1.88 -21.28 -12.35
C SER A 41 1.47 -19.95 -12.99
N GLU A 42 2.15 -18.84 -12.70
CA GLU A 42 1.88 -17.54 -13.34
C GLU A 42 2.73 -17.29 -14.60
N TYR A 43 3.72 -18.13 -14.90
CA TYR A 43 4.65 -17.97 -16.05
C TYR A 43 4.43 -18.94 -17.21
N LEU A 44 3.39 -19.78 -17.18
CA LEU A 44 3.18 -20.84 -18.17
C LEU A 44 1.80 -20.76 -18.83
N ALA A 45 1.66 -19.85 -19.80
CA ALA A 45 0.71 -19.98 -20.91
C ALA A 45 1.47 -19.83 -22.24
N PRO A 46 1.91 -20.93 -22.89
CA PRO A 46 2.82 -20.84 -24.04
C PRO A 46 2.19 -20.49 -25.40
N ASP A 47 0.88 -20.27 -25.52
CA ASP A 47 0.20 -20.45 -26.82
C ASP A 47 -0.69 -19.29 -27.34
N LEU A 48 -0.47 -18.03 -26.96
CA LEU A 48 -1.24 -16.90 -27.56
C LEU A 48 -0.49 -15.54 -27.60
N ILE A 49 0.71 -15.49 -28.17
CA ILE A 49 1.32 -14.21 -28.57
C ILE A 49 1.87 -14.34 -29.99
N GLU A 50 1.07 -13.96 -30.98
CA GLU A 50 1.64 -13.29 -32.16
C GLU A 50 2.35 -12.04 -31.62
N GLU A 51 3.64 -11.92 -31.92
CA GLU A 51 4.44 -10.73 -31.64
C GLU A 51 3.75 -9.51 -32.27
N LYS A 52 2.94 -8.81 -31.47
CA LYS A 52 2.81 -7.38 -31.56
C LYS A 52 3.72 -6.80 -30.50
N GLU A 53 4.81 -6.20 -30.95
CA GLU A 53 5.56 -5.20 -30.20
C GLU A 53 4.60 -4.06 -29.80
N ASP A 54 3.89 -4.22 -28.69
CA ASP A 54 3.36 -3.08 -27.94
C ASP A 54 4.54 -2.48 -27.16
N THR A 55 5.27 -1.61 -27.86
CA THR A 55 6.29 -0.73 -27.28
C THR A 55 5.61 0.36 -26.45
N LEU A 56 5.11 -0.01 -25.27
CA LEU A 56 5.08 0.93 -24.15
C LEU A 56 6.54 1.09 -23.72
N THR A 57 7.07 2.31 -23.83
CA THR A 57 8.45 2.64 -23.45
C THR A 57 8.61 2.46 -21.94
N GLU A 58 8.97 1.25 -21.50
CA GLU A 58 9.39 0.98 -20.12
C GLU A 58 10.55 1.93 -19.80
N ALA A 59 10.44 2.75 -18.76
CA ALA A 59 11.50 3.66 -18.30
C ALA A 59 12.86 2.93 -18.27
N GLU A 60 13.95 3.59 -18.71
CA GLU A 60 15.29 3.00 -18.65
C GLU A 60 15.66 2.73 -17.17
N ARG A 61 15.57 1.46 -16.78
CA ARG A 61 15.84 0.96 -15.42
C ARG A 61 17.24 0.36 -15.29
N PHE A 62 17.74 0.26 -14.05
CA PHE A 62 19.02 -0.41 -13.79
C PHE A 62 19.01 -1.85 -14.31
N SER A 63 17.86 -2.53 -14.15
CA SER A 63 17.65 -3.91 -14.60
C SER A 63 17.70 -4.10 -16.11
N MET A 64 17.53 -3.04 -16.91
CA MET A 64 17.69 -3.10 -18.37
C MET A 64 19.16 -3.08 -18.78
N SER A 65 20.02 -2.46 -17.97
CA SER A 65 21.46 -2.32 -18.25
C SER A 65 22.31 -3.41 -17.59
N ILE A 66 21.84 -3.99 -16.47
CA ILE A 66 22.52 -5.06 -15.74
C ILE A 66 21.51 -6.13 -15.32
N PRO A 67 21.82 -7.43 -15.47
CA PRO A 67 21.00 -8.50 -14.89
C PRO A 67 21.12 -8.51 -13.36
N ILE A 68 20.37 -7.63 -12.70
CA ILE A 68 20.17 -7.62 -11.25
C ILE A 68 18.78 -8.21 -10.91
N PRO A 69 18.61 -8.87 -9.75
CA PRO A 69 17.29 -9.33 -9.33
C PRO A 69 16.34 -8.13 -9.20
N LYS A 70 15.15 -8.23 -9.80
CA LYS A 70 14.09 -7.22 -9.65
C LYS A 70 13.36 -7.45 -8.33
N LEU A 71 13.24 -6.41 -7.51
CA LEU A 71 12.38 -6.44 -6.35
C LEU A 71 11.02 -5.88 -6.74
N ASN A 72 9.95 -6.64 -6.47
CA ASN A 72 8.57 -6.20 -6.72
C ASN A 72 8.01 -5.61 -5.41
N PRO A 73 8.04 -4.28 -5.23
CA PRO A 73 7.55 -3.67 -4.01
C PRO A 73 6.07 -3.97 -3.82
N ASN A 74 5.64 -4.15 -2.57
CA ASN A 74 4.24 -4.36 -2.26
C ASN A 74 3.96 -3.92 -0.82
N GLU A 75 2.68 -3.77 -0.49
CA GLU A 75 2.23 -3.39 0.85
C GLU A 75 2.75 -4.32 1.96
N ALA A 76 2.99 -5.61 1.67
CA ALA A 76 3.49 -6.54 2.68
C ALA A 76 4.92 -6.20 3.16
N TRP A 77 5.68 -5.37 2.42
CA TRP A 77 6.93 -4.81 2.92
C TRP A 77 6.73 -3.93 4.16
N GLY A 78 5.52 -3.41 4.36
CA GLY A 78 5.13 -2.69 5.57
C GLY A 78 5.04 -3.57 6.81
N ASP A 79 4.85 -4.88 6.68
CA ASP A 79 4.70 -5.80 7.80
C ASP A 79 6.01 -6.55 8.10
N PRO A 80 6.71 -6.28 9.21
CA PRO A 80 7.94 -6.97 9.62
C PRO A 80 7.82 -8.50 9.72
N ASP A 81 6.61 -9.01 9.94
CA ASP A 81 6.38 -10.44 10.09
C ASP A 81 6.11 -11.16 8.77
N SER A 82 5.88 -10.41 7.68
CA SER A 82 5.63 -10.98 6.36
C SER A 82 6.89 -11.63 5.77
N GLN A 83 6.72 -12.64 4.91
CA GLN A 83 7.84 -13.26 4.21
C GLN A 83 8.53 -12.25 3.29
N SER A 84 7.75 -11.50 2.49
CA SER A 84 8.27 -10.48 1.57
C SER A 84 9.20 -9.48 2.28
N ARG A 85 8.85 -9.05 3.51
CA ARG A 85 9.68 -8.13 4.29
C ARG A 85 10.97 -8.79 4.78
N LYS A 86 10.92 -10.04 5.24
CA LYS A 86 12.12 -10.80 5.64
C LYS A 86 13.10 -11.00 4.49
N ASP A 87 12.58 -11.21 3.28
CA ASP A 87 13.38 -11.41 2.07
C ASP A 87 14.17 -10.15 1.73
N ILE A 88 13.53 -8.98 1.85
CA ILE A 88 14.15 -7.69 1.52
C ILE A 88 14.93 -7.06 2.67
N ASP A 89 14.69 -7.44 3.92
CA ASP A 89 15.33 -6.83 5.09
C ASP A 89 16.86 -6.94 5.01
N ARG A 90 17.40 -8.03 4.43
CA ARG A 90 18.85 -8.16 4.22
C ARG A 90 19.41 -7.12 3.24
N ILE A 91 18.62 -6.75 2.24
CA ILE A 91 18.98 -5.77 1.22
C ILE A 91 18.92 -4.38 1.85
N PHE A 92 17.82 -4.06 2.54
CA PHE A 92 17.63 -2.79 3.24
C PHE A 92 18.57 -2.62 4.44
N ALA A 93 19.00 -3.70 5.10
CA ALA A 93 19.98 -3.70 6.20
C ALA A 93 21.32 -3.05 5.82
N SER A 94 21.64 -2.97 4.53
CA SER A 94 22.82 -2.27 4.04
C SER A 94 22.72 -0.74 4.11
N ILE A 95 21.49 -0.21 4.20
CA ILE A 95 21.16 1.21 4.26
C ILE A 95 20.63 1.60 5.64
N THR A 96 19.97 0.68 6.34
CA THR A 96 19.22 0.99 7.56
C THR A 96 20.08 1.21 8.81
N ARG A 97 21.40 1.06 8.72
CA ARG A 97 22.26 0.96 9.90
C ARG A 97 22.48 2.26 10.67
N GLN A 98 22.24 3.45 10.12
CA GLN A 98 22.38 4.71 10.86
C GLN A 98 21.49 5.84 10.31
N GLY A 99 20.85 6.61 11.22
CA GLY A 99 20.14 7.86 10.92
C GLY A 99 18.62 7.76 10.83
N GLY A 100 17.95 8.91 10.94
CA GLY A 100 16.52 9.08 10.76
C GLY A 100 16.12 9.09 9.28
N ILE A 101 14.88 9.50 8.99
CA ILE A 101 14.32 9.49 7.62
C ILE A 101 15.19 10.34 6.67
N LYS A 102 15.64 11.51 7.13
CA LYS A 102 16.48 12.43 6.36
C LYS A 102 17.79 11.81 5.93
N GLU A 103 18.55 11.23 6.87
CA GLU A 103 19.86 10.64 6.57
C GLU A 103 19.73 9.48 5.57
N ARG A 104 18.64 8.70 5.66
CA ARG A 104 18.35 7.60 4.75
C ARG A 104 18.04 8.09 3.34
N ILE A 105 17.21 9.12 3.20
CA ILE A 105 16.92 9.73 1.90
C ILE A 105 18.17 10.39 1.33
N GLN A 106 18.98 11.07 2.14
CA GLN A 106 20.26 11.62 1.70
C GLN A 106 21.24 10.53 1.24
N HIS A 107 21.22 9.38 1.90
CA HIS A 107 22.00 8.23 1.48
C HIS A 107 21.56 7.76 0.09
N VAL A 108 20.25 7.59 -0.16
CA VAL A 108 19.72 7.26 -1.49
C VAL A 108 20.10 8.33 -2.53
N ASN A 109 19.92 9.62 -2.21
CA ASN A 109 20.33 10.75 -3.06
C ASN A 109 21.81 10.67 -3.45
N SER A 110 22.69 10.31 -2.52
CA SER A 110 24.13 10.17 -2.81
C SER A 110 24.45 9.03 -3.79
N PHE A 111 23.53 8.09 -3.98
CA PHE A 111 23.71 6.97 -4.90
C PHE A 111 23.20 7.27 -6.30
N VAL A 112 22.15 8.08 -6.43
CA VAL A 112 21.65 8.57 -7.71
C VAL A 112 22.35 9.84 -8.21
N ASP A 113 23.35 10.37 -7.50
CA ASP A 113 24.18 11.48 -7.99
C ASP A 113 25.43 10.95 -8.72
N PRO A 114 25.59 11.17 -10.04
CA PRO A 114 26.75 10.73 -10.82
C PRO A 114 28.09 11.19 -10.24
N LYS A 115 28.18 12.43 -9.75
CA LYS A 115 29.43 12.97 -9.19
C LYS A 115 29.82 12.26 -7.91
N GLN A 116 28.84 11.87 -7.09
CA GLN A 116 29.09 11.10 -5.88
C GLN A 116 29.38 9.63 -6.22
N ALA A 117 28.68 9.06 -7.21
CA ALA A 117 28.94 7.71 -7.71
C ALA A 117 30.40 7.57 -8.18
N GLU A 118 30.92 8.53 -8.95
CA GLU A 118 32.32 8.57 -9.39
C GLU A 118 33.31 8.52 -8.22
N ARG A 119 33.05 9.31 -7.16
CA ARG A 119 33.92 9.43 -5.98
C ARG A 119 33.91 8.19 -5.07
N LYS A 120 32.84 7.39 -5.08
CA LYS A 120 32.79 6.13 -4.31
C LYS A 120 33.88 5.19 -4.82
N GLY A 121 34.78 4.72 -3.94
CA GLY A 121 35.97 3.94 -4.33
C GLY A 121 35.65 2.65 -5.12
N ARG A 122 36.62 2.18 -5.91
CA ARG A 122 36.57 0.85 -6.56
C ARG A 122 36.84 -0.24 -5.50
N GLY A 123 36.04 -1.32 -5.46
CA GLY A 123 36.26 -2.50 -4.60
C GLY A 123 35.49 -2.57 -3.27
N GLN A 124 35.43 -3.79 -2.70
CA GLN A 124 34.86 -4.30 -1.42
C GLN A 124 33.45 -3.86 -0.96
N ARG A 125 32.80 -2.89 -1.60
CA ARG A 125 31.42 -2.47 -1.30
C ARG A 125 30.41 -2.95 -2.35
N PHE A 126 30.73 -4.05 -3.03
CA PHE A 126 29.89 -4.64 -4.07
C PHE A 126 28.43 -4.82 -3.63
N ASN A 127 28.21 -5.52 -2.52
CA ASN A 127 26.87 -5.79 -1.98
C ASN A 127 26.11 -4.49 -1.73
N ALA A 128 26.78 -3.43 -1.27
CA ALA A 128 26.12 -2.15 -1.03
C ALA A 128 25.71 -1.44 -2.34
N ILE A 129 26.52 -1.55 -3.40
CA ILE A 129 26.17 -1.01 -4.72
C ILE A 129 24.99 -1.79 -5.30
N LEU A 130 25.06 -3.13 -5.32
CA LEU A 130 24.00 -3.98 -5.86
C LEU A 130 22.68 -3.77 -5.09
N ASN A 131 22.72 -3.82 -3.75
CA ASN A 131 21.53 -3.61 -2.92
C ASN A 131 20.91 -2.23 -3.18
N MET A 132 21.73 -1.19 -3.33
CA MET A 132 21.20 0.14 -3.60
C MET A 132 20.59 0.24 -4.99
N MET A 133 21.19 -0.38 -6.01
CA MET A 133 20.60 -0.45 -7.34
C MET A 133 19.23 -1.15 -7.28
N MET A 134 19.12 -2.26 -6.56
CA MET A 134 17.85 -2.95 -6.34
C MET A 134 16.82 -2.10 -5.59
N ILE A 135 17.26 -1.27 -4.64
CA ILE A 135 16.38 -0.39 -3.86
C ILE A 135 15.90 0.80 -4.69
N ILE A 136 16.76 1.37 -5.56
CA ILE A 136 16.35 2.43 -6.48
C ILE A 136 15.39 1.87 -7.54
N GLU A 137 15.67 0.66 -8.05
CA GLU A 137 14.76 -0.06 -8.96
C GLU A 137 13.37 -0.25 -8.32
N ALA A 138 13.34 -0.74 -7.07
CA ALA A 138 12.09 -0.91 -6.32
C ALA A 138 11.38 0.44 -6.12
N LEU A 139 12.11 1.51 -5.82
CA LEU A 139 11.54 2.85 -5.69
C LEU A 139 10.91 3.33 -7.00
N GLN A 140 11.58 3.17 -8.14
CA GLN A 140 11.01 3.53 -9.45
C GLN A 140 9.75 2.72 -9.74
N ALA A 141 9.74 1.42 -9.40
CA ALA A 141 8.55 0.58 -9.53
C ALA A 141 7.40 1.08 -8.64
N CYS A 142 7.65 1.43 -7.36
CA CYS A 142 6.64 2.02 -6.47
C CYS A 142 5.97 3.27 -7.08
N LEU A 143 6.75 4.09 -7.78
CA LEU A 143 6.31 5.39 -8.28
C LEU A 143 5.59 5.32 -9.63
N ASN A 144 5.96 4.36 -10.48
CA ASN A 144 5.55 4.29 -11.90
C ASN A 144 4.65 3.09 -12.24
N ASP A 145 4.79 1.95 -11.54
CA ASP A 145 4.09 0.70 -11.91
C ASP A 145 2.70 0.55 -11.26
N TYR A 146 2.36 1.45 -10.34
CA TYR A 146 1.12 1.41 -9.57
C TYR A 146 0.22 2.60 -9.92
N SER A 147 -1.10 2.37 -9.90
CA SER A 147 -2.09 3.45 -10.02
C SER A 147 -1.93 4.46 -8.89
N GLU A 148 -2.39 5.71 -9.06
CA GLU A 148 -2.27 6.75 -8.03
C GLU A 148 -2.78 6.32 -6.65
N SER A 149 -3.88 5.55 -6.62
CA SER A 149 -4.48 5.04 -5.39
C SER A 149 -3.70 3.90 -4.73
N SER A 150 -2.96 3.09 -5.50
CA SER A 150 -2.17 1.96 -4.98
C SER A 150 -0.71 2.32 -4.71
N ALA A 151 -0.17 3.30 -5.44
CA ALA A 151 1.19 3.79 -5.29
C ALA A 151 1.44 4.35 -3.88
N GLY A 152 0.44 5.00 -3.27
CA GLY A 152 0.51 5.46 -1.87
C GLY A 152 0.84 4.33 -0.89
N PHE A 153 -0.02 3.31 -0.84
CA PHE A 153 0.15 2.16 0.07
C PHE A 153 1.43 1.36 -0.17
N VAL A 154 1.80 1.17 -1.44
CA VAL A 154 3.06 0.47 -1.77
C VAL A 154 4.27 1.32 -1.35
N PHE A 155 4.19 2.64 -1.51
CA PHE A 155 5.24 3.55 -1.07
C PHE A 155 5.34 3.66 0.45
N GLU A 156 4.23 3.54 1.18
CA GLU A 156 4.23 3.41 2.65
C GLU A 156 5.00 2.15 3.09
N GLY A 157 4.71 0.99 2.48
CA GLY A 157 5.43 -0.24 2.75
C GLY A 157 6.93 -0.13 2.42
N PHE A 158 7.27 0.55 1.31
CA PHE A 158 8.65 0.86 0.97
C PHE A 158 9.33 1.74 2.02
N MET A 159 8.68 2.82 2.48
CA MET A 159 9.23 3.73 3.47
C MET A 159 9.35 3.08 4.85
N ALA A 160 8.42 2.20 5.23
CA ALA A 160 8.52 1.37 6.43
C ALA A 160 9.76 0.46 6.35
N ALA A 161 9.99 -0.23 5.23
CA ALA A 161 11.19 -1.03 5.04
C ALA A 161 12.48 -0.18 5.06
N LEU A 162 12.47 0.97 4.37
CA LEU A 162 13.60 1.90 4.32
C LEU A 162 14.00 2.41 5.70
N THR A 163 13.03 2.66 6.56
CA THR A 163 13.24 3.19 7.92
C THR A 163 13.40 2.09 8.97
N GLY A 164 13.30 0.81 8.59
CA GLY A 164 13.30 -0.31 9.54
C GLY A 164 12.06 -0.36 10.42
N GLY A 165 11.00 0.33 10.01
CA GLY A 165 9.73 0.46 10.71
C GLY A 165 8.68 -0.54 10.25
N LYS A 166 7.42 -0.20 10.50
CA LYS A 166 6.23 -0.97 10.12
C LYS A 166 5.10 -0.05 9.64
N GLN A 167 4.30 -0.52 8.70
CA GLN A 167 3.09 0.16 8.25
C GLN A 167 1.98 -0.01 9.30
N GLN A 168 1.14 1.01 9.43
CA GLN A 168 0.05 1.01 10.40
C GLN A 168 -1.30 0.84 9.67
N ALA A 169 -1.82 -0.38 9.66
CA ALA A 169 -3.11 -0.69 9.01
C ALA A 169 -4.27 -0.85 10.01
N ASP A 170 -3.98 -0.94 11.30
CA ASP A 170 -4.98 -1.26 12.33
C ASP A 170 -5.76 -0.02 12.80
N ARG A 171 -7.09 -0.17 12.86
CA ARG A 171 -7.99 0.84 13.42
C ARG A 171 -7.81 0.96 14.93
N VAL A 172 -7.84 2.19 15.43
CA VAL A 172 -7.81 2.48 16.87
C VAL A 172 -9.10 3.21 17.22
N GLY A 173 -9.93 2.64 18.11
CA GLY A 173 -11.21 3.25 18.48
C GLY A 173 -12.17 3.45 17.30
N GLY A 174 -12.16 2.55 16.33
CA GLY A 174 -13.08 2.57 15.18
C GLY A 174 -12.75 3.58 14.07
N THR A 175 -11.80 4.49 14.26
CA THR A 175 -11.25 5.37 13.22
C THR A 175 -10.06 4.71 12.54
N LEU A 176 -9.83 5.07 11.27
CA LEU A 176 -8.65 4.63 10.54
C LEU A 176 -7.45 5.45 11.02
N PRO A 177 -6.26 4.84 11.10
CA PRO A 177 -5.06 5.55 11.47
C PRO A 177 -4.75 6.65 10.44
N ILE A 178 -4.14 7.75 10.91
CA ILE A 178 -3.70 8.87 10.06
C ILE A 178 -2.19 8.80 9.81
N GLU A 179 -1.44 8.22 10.74
CA GLU A 179 -0.11 7.72 10.48
C GLU A 179 -0.23 6.49 9.58
N ASP A 180 0.52 6.53 8.49
CA ASP A 180 0.54 5.50 7.48
C ASP A 180 1.64 4.47 7.83
N PHE A 181 2.74 4.90 8.46
CA PHE A 181 3.74 4.01 9.03
C PHE A 181 4.41 4.59 10.29
N VAL A 182 5.06 3.71 11.05
CA VAL A 182 5.92 4.03 12.19
C VAL A 182 7.34 3.63 11.85
N THR A 183 8.30 4.52 12.03
CA THR A 183 9.72 4.24 11.76
C THR A 183 10.32 3.24 12.76
N GLY A 184 11.52 2.72 12.48
CA GLY A 184 12.23 1.82 13.41
C GLY A 184 12.61 2.47 14.75
N ASP A 185 12.69 3.80 14.79
CA ASP A 185 12.91 4.61 15.99
C ASP A 185 11.62 5.09 16.68
N GLY A 186 10.44 4.68 16.17
CA GLY A 186 9.15 4.90 16.82
C GLY A 186 8.45 6.20 16.45
N GLU A 187 8.87 6.88 15.38
CA GLU A 187 8.24 8.10 14.90
C GLU A 187 6.99 7.77 14.06
N ASN A 188 5.86 8.40 14.39
CA ASN A 188 4.60 8.23 13.66
C ASN A 188 4.57 9.17 12.45
N VAL A 189 4.38 8.61 11.25
CA VAL A 189 4.45 9.35 10.00
C VAL A 189 3.18 9.19 9.17
N SER A 190 2.53 10.29 8.84
CA SER A 190 1.54 10.36 7.75
C SER A 190 2.28 10.67 6.45
N LEU A 191 2.13 9.82 5.45
CA LEU A 191 2.76 9.94 4.17
C LEU A 191 1.76 10.46 3.13
N LYS A 192 2.24 11.36 2.24
CA LYS A 192 1.48 11.79 1.06
C LYS A 192 2.38 11.79 -0.16
N LEU A 193 1.96 11.04 -1.18
CA LEU A 193 2.59 11.06 -2.50
C LEU A 193 1.71 11.89 -3.44
N LEU A 194 2.22 13.03 -3.90
CA LEU A 194 1.43 14.06 -4.58
C LEU A 194 2.10 14.52 -5.88
N SER A 195 1.31 14.88 -6.89
CA SER A 195 1.81 15.61 -8.07
C SER A 195 2.25 17.04 -7.69
N PRO A 196 3.02 17.78 -8.51
CA PRO A 196 3.67 19.02 -8.07
C PRO A 196 2.69 20.13 -7.66
N ASN A 197 1.49 20.13 -8.26
CA ASN A 197 0.51 21.21 -8.11
C ASN A 197 -0.61 20.90 -7.11
N THR A 198 -0.66 19.69 -6.56
CA THR A 198 -1.74 19.24 -5.67
C THR A 198 -1.61 19.88 -4.28
N GLY A 199 -2.71 20.29 -3.63
CA GLY A 199 -2.65 20.71 -2.23
C GLY A 199 -2.30 19.53 -1.31
N ILE A 200 -1.85 19.81 -0.09
CA ILE A 200 -1.76 18.78 0.95
C ILE A 200 -3.10 18.79 1.66
N HIS A 201 -3.72 17.64 1.83
CA HIS A 201 -5.05 17.49 2.43
C HIS A 201 -5.06 16.38 3.47
N GLY A 202 -5.97 16.46 4.43
CA GLY A 202 -6.23 15.41 5.39
C GLY A 202 -7.60 15.54 6.05
N SER A 203 -8.05 14.48 6.72
CA SER A 203 -9.28 14.51 7.51
C SER A 203 -9.08 15.35 8.76
N PHE A 204 -9.94 16.35 8.96
CA PHE A 204 -9.95 17.16 10.19
C PHE A 204 -10.33 16.32 11.39
N THR A 205 -11.38 15.51 11.26
CA THR A 205 -11.84 14.57 12.29
C THR A 205 -10.72 13.67 12.77
N ASN A 206 -10.00 13.00 11.84
CA ASN A 206 -8.92 12.09 12.22
C ASN A 206 -7.72 12.82 12.83
N LEU A 207 -7.41 14.05 12.37
CA LEU A 207 -6.32 14.84 12.94
C LEU A 207 -6.64 15.26 14.38
N VAL A 208 -7.87 15.71 14.66
CA VAL A 208 -8.32 16.05 16.02
C VAL A 208 -8.30 14.80 16.91
N ASP A 209 -8.85 13.68 16.45
CA ASP A 209 -8.85 12.43 17.21
C ASP A 209 -7.42 11.96 17.49
N TYR A 210 -6.54 12.02 16.50
CA TYR A 210 -5.14 11.65 16.64
C TYR A 210 -4.44 12.48 17.71
N LEU A 211 -4.55 13.81 17.62
CA LEU A 211 -3.85 14.70 18.54
C LEU A 211 -4.41 14.67 19.96
N PHE A 212 -5.70 14.39 20.15
CA PHE A 212 -6.37 14.66 21.43
C PHE A 212 -7.06 13.46 22.09
N LEU A 213 -7.18 12.31 21.42
CA LEU A 213 -7.93 11.18 21.98
C LEU A 213 -7.40 9.79 21.65
N ARG A 214 -6.64 9.63 20.58
CA ARG A 214 -6.08 8.33 20.18
C ARG A 214 -5.31 7.67 21.32
N GLY A 215 -5.49 6.36 21.49
CA GLY A 215 -4.90 5.63 22.62
C GLY A 215 -5.43 6.07 24.00
N GLY A 216 -6.51 6.86 24.03
CA GLY A 216 -7.10 7.43 25.24
C GLY A 216 -6.61 8.84 25.55
N ALA A 217 -5.37 9.21 25.22
CA ALA A 217 -4.75 10.49 25.60
C ALA A 217 -4.42 11.41 24.40
N GLY A 218 -4.50 10.88 23.18
CA GLY A 218 -3.99 11.51 21.97
C GLY A 218 -2.46 11.51 21.91
N GLU A 219 -1.94 11.77 20.72
CA GLU A 219 -0.51 11.96 20.46
C GLU A 219 -0.18 13.47 20.44
N PRO A 220 1.02 13.88 20.88
CA PRO A 220 1.38 15.31 20.93
C PRO A 220 1.49 15.94 19.53
N GLU A 221 1.90 15.16 18.54
CA GLU A 221 2.16 15.61 17.18
C GLU A 221 2.17 14.45 16.18
N ILE A 222 2.05 14.80 14.90
CA ILE A 222 2.24 13.89 13.77
C ILE A 222 3.15 14.51 12.73
N LYS A 223 4.10 13.71 12.23
CA LYS A 223 4.96 14.09 11.10
C LYS A 223 4.26 13.78 9.78
N TYR A 224 4.15 14.77 8.90
CA TYR A 224 3.69 14.61 7.53
C TYR A 224 4.89 14.53 6.59
N LEU A 225 5.18 13.36 6.04
CA LEU A 225 6.21 13.16 5.02
C LEU A 225 5.59 13.29 3.63
N ILE A 226 6.05 14.28 2.86
CA ILE A 226 5.50 14.61 1.55
C ILE A 226 6.49 14.24 0.45
N GLY A 227 6.08 13.34 -0.43
CA GLY A 227 6.76 13.04 -1.69
C GLY A 227 6.07 13.77 -2.85
N ARG A 228 6.79 14.64 -3.55
CA ARG A 228 6.30 15.35 -4.75
C ARG A 228 6.88 14.71 -5.99
N LYS A 229 6.02 14.06 -6.78
CA LYS A 229 6.37 13.42 -8.05
C LYS A 229 6.42 14.46 -9.16
N ASN A 230 7.50 14.52 -9.92
CA ASN A 230 7.59 15.28 -11.16
C ASN A 230 7.80 14.32 -12.34
N SER A 231 7.12 14.56 -13.46
CA SER A 231 7.14 13.72 -14.65
C SER A 231 7.40 14.58 -15.89
N GLU A 232 8.41 15.46 -15.84
CA GLU A 232 8.70 16.40 -16.92
C GLU A 232 9.06 15.71 -18.26
N ASP A 233 9.56 14.47 -18.20
CA ASP A 233 10.10 13.74 -19.35
C ASP A 233 9.15 12.69 -19.96
N GLY A 234 7.90 12.59 -19.49
CA GLY A 234 6.93 11.60 -19.99
C GLY A 234 5.87 11.22 -18.96
N ASP A 235 5.32 10.00 -19.08
CA ASP A 235 4.36 9.44 -18.11
C ASP A 235 5.07 8.99 -16.82
N ASP A 236 6.38 8.73 -16.88
CA ASP A 236 7.18 8.28 -15.74
C ASP A 236 7.66 9.42 -14.85
N VAL A 237 7.82 9.12 -13.57
CA VAL A 237 8.36 10.04 -12.55
C VAL A 237 9.87 10.19 -12.76
N SER A 238 10.30 11.37 -13.20
CA SER A 238 11.70 11.72 -13.38
C SER A 238 12.32 12.35 -12.13
N GLN A 239 11.53 12.94 -11.23
CA GLN A 239 12.05 13.48 -9.97
C GLN A 239 11.10 13.25 -8.81
N LEU A 240 11.67 13.03 -7.62
CA LEU A 240 10.93 12.93 -6.37
C LEU A 240 11.53 13.90 -5.34
N ALA A 241 10.84 15.00 -5.06
CA ALA A 241 11.21 15.90 -3.98
C ALA A 241 10.56 15.43 -2.67
N ILE A 242 11.36 15.36 -1.60
CA ILE A 242 10.90 14.88 -0.29
C ILE A 242 11.17 15.94 0.77
N PHE A 243 10.15 16.22 1.57
CA PHE A 243 10.23 17.07 2.75
C PHE A 243 9.21 16.60 3.77
N ASP A 244 9.37 17.03 5.02
CA ASP A 244 8.36 16.85 6.04
C ASP A 244 7.85 18.17 6.61
N PHE A 245 6.80 18.08 7.41
CA PHE A 245 6.45 19.08 8.40
C PHE A 245 5.68 18.44 9.55
N VAL A 246 5.65 19.09 10.71
CA VAL A 246 4.97 18.57 11.89
C VAL A 246 3.69 19.36 12.19
N ILE A 247 2.58 18.64 12.41
CA ILE A 247 1.38 19.20 13.04
C ILE A 247 1.35 18.73 14.49
N SER A 248 1.41 19.68 15.42
CA SER A 248 1.34 19.45 16.85
C SER A 248 0.12 20.13 17.46
N ARG A 249 -0.19 19.81 18.72
CA ARG A 249 -1.23 20.52 19.48
C ARG A 249 -0.98 22.04 19.53
N GLU A 250 0.28 22.47 19.55
CA GLU A 250 0.68 23.87 19.66
C GLU A 250 0.44 24.66 18.37
N ASN A 251 0.71 24.06 17.20
CA ASN A 251 0.55 24.73 15.92
C ASN A 251 -0.77 24.41 15.19
N PHE A 252 -1.57 23.47 15.72
CA PHE A 252 -2.84 23.05 15.15
C PHE A 252 -3.76 24.24 14.82
N MET A 253 -4.00 25.13 15.80
CA MET A 253 -4.87 26.30 15.59
C MET A 253 -4.27 27.29 14.57
N THR A 254 -2.95 27.46 14.55
CA THR A 254 -2.25 28.30 13.57
C THR A 254 -2.46 27.77 12.14
N ILE A 255 -2.30 26.45 11.94
CA ILE A 255 -2.51 25.81 10.63
C ILE A 255 -3.99 25.87 10.24
N MET A 256 -4.92 25.62 11.16
CA MET A 256 -6.35 25.71 10.88
C MET A 256 -6.80 27.16 10.57
N ASN A 257 -6.08 28.16 11.07
CA ASN A 257 -6.31 29.57 10.76
C ASN A 257 -5.57 30.09 9.52
N SER A 258 -4.78 29.26 8.85
CA SER A 258 -3.95 29.70 7.71
C SER A 258 -4.74 29.94 6.41
N SER A 259 -5.91 29.33 6.25
CA SER A 259 -6.73 29.41 5.03
C SER A 259 -8.21 29.59 5.34
N THR A 260 -8.95 30.20 4.41
CA THR A 260 -10.41 30.36 4.53
C THR A 260 -11.13 29.02 4.63
N LYS A 261 -10.65 28.01 3.89
CA LYS A 261 -11.24 26.67 3.92
C LYS A 261 -11.04 25.99 5.28
N ASN A 262 -9.83 26.07 5.84
CA ASN A 262 -9.58 25.49 7.16
C ASN A 262 -10.37 26.21 8.26
N LYS A 263 -10.46 27.54 8.20
CA LYS A 263 -11.28 28.32 9.15
C LYS A 263 -12.75 27.90 9.13
N ALA A 264 -13.29 27.59 7.96
CA ALA A 264 -14.68 27.14 7.83
C ALA A 264 -14.95 25.82 8.57
N LEU A 265 -13.92 24.97 8.77
CA LEU A 265 -14.02 23.74 9.55
C LEU A 265 -14.26 24.01 11.04
N LEU A 266 -13.77 25.15 11.55
CA LEU A 266 -13.85 25.51 12.98
C LEU A 266 -15.21 26.10 13.38
N GLY A 267 -16.00 26.56 12.41
CA GLY A 267 -17.32 27.17 12.64
C GLY A 267 -17.25 28.68 12.84
N ASP A 268 -18.13 29.21 13.68
CA ASP A 268 -18.16 30.64 14.01
C ASP A 268 -17.00 31.06 14.94
N GLU A 269 -16.75 32.37 15.04
CA GLU A 269 -15.60 32.90 15.82
C GLU A 269 -15.70 32.55 17.31
N GLN A 270 -16.92 32.40 17.84
CA GLN A 270 -17.13 32.00 19.24
C GLN A 270 -16.71 30.54 19.45
N THR A 271 -17.14 29.64 18.58
CA THR A 271 -16.80 28.21 18.61
C THR A 271 -15.31 28.01 18.44
N LYS A 272 -14.71 28.74 17.50
CA LYS A 272 -13.26 28.77 17.30
C LYS A 272 -12.50 29.20 18.55
N GLN A 273 -12.87 30.32 19.18
CA GLN A 273 -12.18 30.81 20.38
C GLN A 273 -12.35 29.84 21.56
N LEU A 274 -13.51 29.20 21.69
CA LEU A 274 -13.73 28.16 22.70
C LEU A 274 -12.80 26.97 22.47
N LEU A 275 -12.69 26.49 21.22
CA LEU A 275 -11.80 25.40 20.87
C LEU A 275 -10.33 25.76 21.13
N GLU A 276 -9.89 26.95 20.72
CA GLU A 276 -8.53 27.44 20.92
C GLU A 276 -8.16 27.47 22.41
N ASN A 277 -8.99 28.12 23.24
CA ASN A 277 -8.76 28.18 24.68
C ASN A 277 -8.77 26.78 25.34
N HIS A 278 -9.60 25.87 24.84
CA HIS A 278 -9.69 24.51 25.38
C HIS A 278 -8.46 23.68 25.01
N ILE A 279 -7.93 23.84 23.80
CA ILE A 279 -6.67 23.23 23.36
C ILE A 279 -5.48 23.81 24.12
N GLU A 280 -5.42 25.13 24.33
CA GLU A 280 -4.36 25.75 25.15
C GLU A 280 -4.36 25.25 26.60
N ALA A 281 -5.55 24.96 27.15
CA ALA A 281 -5.73 24.39 28.48
C ALA A 281 -5.67 22.85 28.49
N PHE A 282 -5.10 22.22 27.45
CA PHE A 282 -5.04 20.77 27.30
C PHE A 282 -4.55 20.10 28.59
N ASN A 283 -5.37 19.19 29.09
CA ASN A 283 -4.97 18.22 30.09
C ASN A 283 -5.69 16.90 29.81
N ASP A 284 -4.99 15.78 29.91
CA ASP A 284 -5.58 14.46 29.70
C ASP A 284 -6.42 14.06 30.93
N SER A 285 -7.62 14.65 31.05
CA SER A 285 -8.61 14.31 32.06
C SER A 285 -9.98 14.00 31.44
N PRO A 286 -10.83 13.24 32.12
CA PRO A 286 -12.22 13.05 31.71
C PRO A 286 -12.95 14.39 31.56
N GLU A 287 -12.78 15.32 32.50
CA GLU A 287 -13.44 16.62 32.46
C GLU A 287 -13.06 17.42 31.20
N TRP A 288 -11.78 17.37 30.82
CA TRP A 288 -11.31 18.00 29.60
C TRP A 288 -11.89 17.32 28.35
N LYS A 289 -11.93 15.99 28.29
CA LYS A 289 -12.50 15.24 27.16
C LYS A 289 -13.99 15.49 26.97
N ALA A 290 -14.75 15.52 28.06
CA ALA A 290 -16.17 15.88 28.03
C ALA A 290 -16.38 17.31 27.52
N GLY A 291 -15.54 18.26 27.97
CA GLY A 291 -15.55 19.63 27.46
C GLY A 291 -15.21 19.70 25.96
N MET A 292 -14.20 18.95 25.54
CA MET A 292 -13.78 18.89 24.14
C MET A 292 -14.88 18.31 23.26
N GLN A 293 -15.54 17.23 23.69
CA GLN A 293 -16.70 16.64 23.00
C GLN A 293 -17.81 17.66 22.78
N GLN A 294 -18.21 18.41 23.81
CA GLN A 294 -19.26 19.43 23.72
C GLN A 294 -18.91 20.59 22.78
N ILE A 295 -17.63 20.95 22.69
CA ILE A 295 -17.15 21.96 21.74
C ILE A 295 -17.21 21.39 20.33
N LEU A 296 -16.69 20.18 20.12
CA LEU A 296 -16.62 19.53 18.80
C LEU A 296 -18.00 19.24 18.19
N GLU A 297 -19.05 19.03 19.00
CA GLU A 297 -20.44 18.96 18.51
C GLU A 297 -20.90 20.22 17.74
N LYS A 298 -20.23 21.36 17.96
CA LYS A 298 -20.51 22.63 17.28
C LYS A 298 -19.52 22.94 16.15
N VAL A 299 -18.44 22.17 16.04
CA VAL A 299 -17.38 22.36 15.05
C VAL A 299 -17.79 21.66 13.75
N PRO A 300 -18.11 22.40 12.66
CA PRO A 300 -18.67 21.81 11.45
C PRO A 300 -17.77 20.78 10.77
N GLY A 301 -16.45 20.95 10.89
CA GLY A 301 -15.47 20.04 10.31
C GLY A 301 -15.30 18.72 11.05
N TYR A 302 -15.82 18.60 12.29
CA TYR A 302 -15.70 17.39 13.08
C TYR A 302 -16.95 16.52 12.95
N THR A 303 -16.85 15.40 12.21
CA THR A 303 -18.00 14.56 11.88
C THR A 303 -17.80 13.11 12.29
N GLY A 304 -18.43 12.71 13.40
CA GLY A 304 -18.48 11.31 13.81
C GLY A 304 -17.11 10.72 14.16
N GLY A 305 -16.21 11.51 14.74
CA GLY A 305 -14.93 11.02 15.25
C GLY A 305 -15.05 10.32 16.62
N MET A 306 -13.90 9.98 17.20
CA MET A 306 -13.77 9.26 18.46
C MET A 306 -14.39 10.00 19.65
N PHE A 307 -14.32 11.33 19.71
CA PHE A 307 -14.99 12.09 20.77
C PHE A 307 -16.50 11.88 20.74
N SER A 308 -17.12 11.74 19.57
CA SER A 308 -18.57 11.49 19.49
C SER A 308 -18.95 10.03 19.76
N LYS A 309 -18.01 9.09 19.57
CA LYS A 309 -18.28 7.65 19.60
C LYS A 309 -17.84 6.95 20.88
N ASN A 310 -16.73 7.39 21.45
CA ASN A 310 -15.96 6.67 22.46
C ASN A 310 -15.80 7.47 23.75
N VAL A 311 -16.23 8.72 23.79
CA VAL A 311 -16.24 9.53 25.02
C VAL A 311 -17.65 9.60 25.56
N ASP A 312 -17.84 9.15 26.80
CA ASP A 312 -19.15 9.23 27.46
C ASP A 312 -19.41 10.63 28.05
N ALA A 313 -20.61 10.84 28.61
CA ALA A 313 -20.98 12.13 29.19
C ALA A 313 -20.13 12.55 30.42
N SER A 314 -19.40 11.60 31.02
CA SER A 314 -18.44 11.86 32.11
C SER A 314 -17.01 12.08 31.61
N GLY A 315 -16.78 11.95 30.30
CA GLY A 315 -15.48 12.11 29.68
C GLY A 315 -14.61 10.86 29.69
N GLN A 316 -15.14 9.72 30.14
CA GLN A 316 -14.41 8.46 30.10
C GLN A 316 -14.30 7.98 28.66
N PHE A 317 -13.09 7.59 28.27
CA PHE A 317 -12.81 7.03 26.96
C PHE A 317 -12.96 5.51 27.01
N GLU A 318 -13.94 4.99 26.27
CA GLU A 318 -14.16 3.56 26.09
C GLU A 318 -13.80 3.18 24.64
N PRO A 319 -12.64 2.53 24.41
CA PRO A 319 -12.31 2.04 23.08
C PRO A 319 -13.36 1.00 22.67
N ASP A 320 -13.75 1.00 21.38
CA ASP A 320 -14.63 -0.04 20.83
C ASP A 320 -14.11 -1.43 21.23
N GLU A 321 -14.91 -2.24 21.93
CA GLU A 321 -14.54 -3.62 22.23
C GLU A 321 -14.43 -4.44 20.93
N GLU A 322 -13.58 -5.46 20.92
CA GLU A 322 -13.44 -6.38 19.78
C GLU A 322 -14.78 -7.08 19.42
N SER A 323 -15.63 -7.28 20.43
CA SER A 323 -17.00 -7.78 20.34
C SER A 323 -17.92 -6.85 19.52
N ASP A 324 -17.81 -5.54 19.73
CA ASP A 324 -18.57 -4.51 19.02
C ASP A 324 -18.12 -4.38 17.56
N LEU A 325 -16.82 -4.56 17.30
CA LEU A 325 -16.28 -4.60 15.94
C LEU A 325 -16.80 -5.82 15.16
N ALA A 326 -16.89 -7.00 15.80
CA ALA A 326 -17.47 -8.19 15.19
C ALA A 326 -18.95 -8.00 14.86
N ASP A 327 -19.72 -7.39 15.76
CA ASP A 327 -21.14 -7.06 15.55
C ASP A 327 -21.34 -6.02 14.44
N ARG A 328 -20.47 -5.00 14.36
CA ARG A 328 -20.47 -4.03 13.25
C ARG A 328 -20.14 -4.71 11.91
N LYS A 329 -19.08 -5.52 11.85
CA LYS A 329 -18.71 -6.30 10.66
C LYS A 329 -19.84 -7.21 10.19
N SER A 330 -20.51 -7.89 11.13
CA SER A 330 -21.68 -8.73 10.84
C SER A 330 -22.85 -7.93 10.25
N ARG A 331 -23.18 -6.77 10.84
CA ARG A 331 -24.22 -5.87 10.31
C ARG A 331 -23.87 -5.33 8.92
N ASP A 332 -22.63 -4.95 8.69
CA ASP A 332 -22.20 -4.42 7.38
C ASP A 332 -22.16 -5.51 6.31
N PHE A 333 -21.75 -6.73 6.67
CA PHE A 333 -21.87 -7.89 5.79
C PHE A 333 -23.33 -8.14 5.41
N GLN A 334 -24.28 -8.10 6.36
CA GLN A 334 -25.71 -8.24 6.07
C GLN A 334 -26.23 -7.15 5.11
N LYS A 335 -25.74 -5.90 5.23
CA LYS A 335 -26.10 -4.84 4.27
C LYS A 335 -25.58 -5.13 2.87
N VAL A 336 -24.36 -5.66 2.74
CA VAL A 336 -23.78 -6.05 1.45
C VAL A 336 -24.57 -7.20 0.82
N VAL A 337 -24.92 -8.22 1.61
CA VAL A 337 -25.76 -9.33 1.18
C VAL A 337 -27.13 -8.83 0.71
N LEU A 338 -27.79 -7.97 1.49
CA LEU A 338 -29.06 -7.34 1.10
C LEU A 338 -28.91 -6.54 -0.21
N GLY A 339 -27.82 -5.79 -0.38
CA GLY A 339 -27.53 -5.08 -1.63
C GLY A 339 -27.37 -6.02 -2.82
N GLY A 340 -26.71 -7.17 -2.64
CA GLY A 340 -26.63 -8.24 -3.65
C GLY A 340 -28.01 -8.74 -4.06
N TYR A 341 -28.88 -9.04 -3.10
CA TYR A 341 -30.27 -9.47 -3.38
C TYR A 341 -31.12 -8.37 -4.03
N ILE A 342 -30.91 -7.10 -3.68
CA ILE A 342 -31.58 -5.98 -4.36
C ILE A 342 -31.19 -5.97 -5.84
N ASN A 343 -29.90 -6.13 -6.16
CA ASN A 343 -29.44 -6.14 -7.54
C ASN A 343 -29.98 -7.34 -8.34
N THR A 344 -30.02 -8.54 -7.75
CA THR A 344 -30.59 -9.72 -8.42
C THR A 344 -32.11 -9.60 -8.60
N ALA A 345 -32.82 -9.05 -7.61
CA ALA A 345 -34.24 -8.73 -7.72
C ALA A 345 -34.51 -7.74 -8.86
N GLN A 346 -33.74 -6.64 -8.91
CA GLN A 346 -33.86 -5.63 -9.97
C GLN A 346 -33.55 -6.22 -11.35
N ARG A 347 -32.55 -7.08 -11.49
CA ARG A 347 -32.24 -7.74 -12.77
C ARG A 347 -33.37 -8.65 -13.22
N ALA A 348 -33.88 -9.52 -12.34
CA ALA A 348 -34.99 -10.40 -12.66
C ALA A 348 -36.27 -9.62 -13.00
N ALA A 349 -36.53 -8.52 -12.31
CA ALA A 349 -37.62 -7.60 -12.61
C ALA A 349 -37.48 -6.98 -14.02
N LYS A 350 -36.27 -6.54 -14.38
CA LYS A 350 -35.99 -6.00 -15.72
C LYS A 350 -36.17 -7.04 -16.81
N GLU A 351 -35.67 -8.25 -16.61
CA GLU A 351 -35.82 -9.37 -17.55
C GLU A 351 -37.31 -9.73 -17.76
N ALA A 352 -38.09 -9.80 -16.68
CA ALA A 352 -39.53 -10.04 -16.74
C ALA A 352 -40.27 -8.92 -17.50
N GLY A 353 -39.96 -7.65 -17.20
CA GLY A 353 -40.52 -6.50 -17.92
C GLY A 353 -40.16 -6.49 -19.40
N ALA A 354 -38.90 -6.79 -19.73
CA ALA A 354 -38.43 -6.94 -21.11
C ALA A 354 -39.12 -8.10 -21.84
N ALA A 355 -39.37 -9.22 -21.16
CA ALA A 355 -40.13 -10.35 -21.70
C ALA A 355 -41.63 -10.10 -21.80
N GLY A 356 -42.16 -9.04 -21.16
CA GLY A 356 -43.60 -8.78 -21.07
C GLY A 356 -44.34 -9.74 -20.14
N GLU A 357 -43.64 -10.37 -19.21
CA GLU A 357 -44.23 -11.20 -18.16
C GLU A 357 -44.79 -10.32 -17.04
N GLU A 358 -45.92 -10.73 -16.44
CA GLU A 358 -46.46 -10.05 -15.24
C GLU A 358 -45.46 -10.05 -14.07
N PRO A 359 -45.35 -8.95 -13.30
CA PRO A 359 -44.39 -8.86 -12.20
C PRO A 359 -44.74 -9.86 -11.10
N ASN A 360 -43.79 -10.72 -10.73
CA ASN A 360 -44.02 -11.74 -9.71
C ASN A 360 -42.83 -11.87 -8.76
N PHE A 361 -42.81 -10.98 -7.76
CA PHE A 361 -41.80 -10.98 -6.72
C PHE A 361 -41.77 -12.29 -5.91
N GLU A 362 -42.94 -12.88 -5.63
CA GLU A 362 -43.03 -14.14 -4.85
C GLU A 362 -42.37 -15.31 -5.60
N LYS A 363 -42.59 -15.41 -6.91
CA LYS A 363 -41.94 -16.41 -7.77
C LYS A 363 -40.43 -16.23 -7.78
N TRP A 364 -39.93 -14.99 -7.84
CA TRP A 364 -38.49 -14.70 -7.75
C TRP A 364 -37.92 -15.02 -6.36
N ALA A 365 -38.61 -14.60 -5.29
CA ALA A 365 -38.16 -14.84 -3.93
C ALA A 365 -38.06 -16.33 -3.62
N ASN A 366 -39.06 -17.12 -4.06
CA ASN A 366 -39.08 -18.58 -3.90
C ASN A 366 -38.07 -19.32 -4.79
N SER A 367 -37.51 -18.66 -5.83
CA SER A 367 -36.48 -19.25 -6.68
C SER A 367 -35.06 -18.94 -6.22
N GLN A 368 -34.89 -18.03 -5.25
CA GLN A 368 -33.59 -17.81 -4.63
C GLN A 368 -33.24 -19.02 -3.74
N PRO A 369 -31.95 -19.35 -3.59
CA PRO A 369 -31.51 -20.34 -2.61
C PRO A 369 -32.06 -20.03 -1.22
N ASP A 370 -32.10 -21.03 -0.32
CA ASP A 370 -32.48 -20.91 1.12
C ASP A 370 -31.74 -19.78 1.89
N ASP A 371 -30.78 -19.15 1.26
CA ASP A 371 -29.93 -18.06 1.71
C ASP A 371 -30.68 -16.73 1.93
N LEU A 372 -31.95 -16.59 1.51
CA LEU A 372 -32.81 -15.48 1.98
C LEU A 372 -32.93 -15.46 3.52
N LYS A 373 -32.64 -16.57 4.20
CA LYS A 373 -32.49 -16.63 5.67
C LYS A 373 -31.41 -15.69 6.20
N TYR A 374 -30.39 -15.33 5.41
CA TYR A 374 -29.34 -14.39 5.80
C TYR A 374 -29.78 -12.92 5.75
N LEU A 375 -31.02 -12.64 5.35
CA LEU A 375 -31.66 -11.33 5.56
C LEU A 375 -32.14 -11.15 7.00
N MET A 376 -32.07 -12.19 7.83
CA MET A 376 -32.29 -12.13 9.26
C MET A 376 -30.97 -11.75 9.95
N PRO A 377 -30.96 -10.76 10.85
CA PRO A 377 -29.84 -10.61 11.76
C PRO A 377 -29.72 -11.88 12.61
N ALA A 378 -28.49 -12.33 12.84
CA ALA A 378 -28.24 -13.47 13.73
C ALA A 378 -28.87 -13.20 15.11
N VAL A 379 -29.68 -14.15 15.58
CA VAL A 379 -30.23 -14.12 16.94
C VAL A 379 -29.19 -14.78 17.85
N LYS A 380 -28.57 -14.00 18.74
CA LYS A 380 -27.54 -14.49 19.65
C LYS A 380 -28.13 -15.43 20.69
N ASN A 381 -29.32 -15.10 21.20
CA ASN A 381 -30.06 -15.95 22.12
C ASN A 381 -31.45 -16.31 21.55
N PRO A 382 -31.63 -17.51 20.99
CA PRO A 382 -32.92 -17.91 20.44
C PRO A 382 -34.03 -18.07 21.49
N GLU A 383 -33.69 -18.09 22.78
CA GLU A 383 -34.64 -18.10 23.89
C GLU A 383 -35.09 -16.69 24.29
N ASP A 384 -34.42 -15.63 23.81
CA ASP A 384 -34.83 -14.25 24.02
C ASP A 384 -35.90 -13.85 22.98
N GLU A 385 -37.17 -13.93 23.40
CA GLU A 385 -38.32 -13.57 22.57
C GLU A 385 -38.23 -12.14 22.01
N ALA A 386 -37.61 -11.20 22.73
CA ALA A 386 -37.45 -9.82 22.26
C ALA A 386 -36.41 -9.74 21.13
N GLU A 387 -35.32 -10.49 21.23
CA GLU A 387 -34.29 -10.58 20.20
C GLU A 387 -34.82 -11.25 18.93
N VAL A 388 -35.54 -12.37 19.08
CA VAL A 388 -36.23 -13.06 17.98
C VAL A 388 -37.22 -12.14 17.27
N THR A 389 -38.06 -11.43 18.03
CA THR A 389 -39.05 -10.48 17.49
C THR A 389 -38.37 -9.35 16.70
N LYS A 390 -37.25 -8.82 17.22
CA LYS A 390 -36.48 -7.77 16.54
C LYS A 390 -35.87 -8.28 15.24
N ALA A 391 -35.37 -9.52 15.21
CA ALA A 391 -34.84 -10.14 14.00
C ALA A 391 -35.92 -10.34 12.93
N GLN A 392 -37.09 -10.87 13.32
CA GLN A 392 -38.24 -11.02 12.42
C GLN A 392 -38.72 -9.69 11.83
N LYS A 393 -38.82 -8.64 12.65
CA LYS A 393 -39.20 -7.29 12.18
C LYS A 393 -38.18 -6.72 11.19
N THR A 394 -36.90 -7.01 11.40
CA THR A 394 -35.82 -6.58 10.49
C THR A 394 -35.89 -7.34 9.16
N GLN A 395 -36.15 -8.65 9.20
CA GLN A 395 -36.37 -9.46 8.02
C GLN A 395 -37.56 -8.96 7.18
N GLN A 396 -38.70 -8.69 7.82
CA GLN A 396 -39.88 -8.13 7.14
C GLN A 396 -39.59 -6.79 6.46
N ARG A 397 -38.84 -5.90 7.13
CA ARG A 397 -38.39 -4.63 6.53
C ARG A 397 -37.47 -4.84 5.34
N ASN A 398 -36.56 -5.81 5.41
CA ASN A 398 -35.64 -6.12 4.32
C ASN A 398 -36.37 -6.72 3.11
N LEU A 399 -37.34 -7.61 3.33
CA LEU A 399 -38.21 -8.16 2.29
C LEU A 399 -39.05 -7.06 1.62
N ALA A 400 -39.64 -6.15 2.40
CA ALA A 400 -40.39 -5.02 1.85
C ALA A 400 -39.51 -4.10 0.98
N LYS A 401 -38.25 -3.88 1.37
CA LYS A 401 -37.28 -3.14 0.55
C LYS A 401 -36.96 -3.85 -0.76
N LEU A 402 -36.76 -5.18 -0.72
CA LEU A 402 -36.52 -5.99 -1.92
C LEU A 402 -37.71 -5.95 -2.87
N GLN A 403 -38.92 -6.14 -2.36
CA GLN A 403 -40.14 -6.08 -3.15
C GLN A 403 -40.33 -4.70 -3.80
N LYS A 404 -40.08 -3.62 -3.05
CA LYS A 404 -40.12 -2.28 -3.60
C LYS A 404 -39.11 -2.10 -4.73
N ALA A 405 -37.85 -2.49 -4.51
CA ALA A 405 -36.80 -2.37 -5.52
C ALA A 405 -37.09 -3.21 -6.78
N TYR A 406 -37.67 -4.40 -6.61
CA TYR A 406 -38.14 -5.25 -7.70
C TYR A 406 -39.24 -4.53 -8.51
N ASN A 407 -40.29 -4.06 -7.85
CA ASN A 407 -41.41 -3.38 -8.51
C ASN A 407 -40.96 -2.11 -9.23
N ASP A 408 -40.14 -1.28 -8.59
CA ASP A 408 -39.61 -0.05 -9.19
C ASP A 408 -38.79 -0.35 -10.45
N ALA A 409 -37.95 -1.39 -10.42
CA ALA A 409 -37.16 -1.81 -11.58
C ALA A 409 -38.01 -2.45 -12.69
N TYR A 410 -39.05 -3.20 -12.34
CA TYR A 410 -40.00 -3.76 -13.30
C TYR A 410 -40.77 -2.64 -14.03
N SER A 411 -41.36 -1.71 -13.28
CA SER A 411 -42.10 -0.57 -13.86
C SER A 411 -41.19 0.28 -14.74
N LYS A 412 -39.93 0.47 -14.33
CA LYS A 412 -38.94 1.17 -15.14
C LYS A 412 -38.61 0.39 -16.42
N ALA A 413 -38.35 -0.92 -16.36
CA ALA A 413 -38.06 -1.73 -17.54
C ALA A 413 -39.24 -1.84 -18.51
N ALA A 414 -40.47 -1.90 -17.99
CA ALA A 414 -41.67 -1.89 -18.80
C ALA A 414 -41.86 -0.55 -19.54
N ALA A 415 -41.48 0.57 -18.92
CA ALA A 415 -41.46 1.89 -19.53
C ALA A 415 -40.25 2.07 -20.48
N ASP A 416 -39.08 1.59 -20.09
CA ASP A 416 -37.86 1.62 -20.90
C ASP A 416 -38.06 0.73 -22.14
N LYS A 417 -38.84 -0.35 -22.13
CA LYS A 417 -39.18 -1.14 -23.34
C LYS A 417 -39.91 -0.33 -24.42
N GLU A 418 -40.59 0.78 -24.08
CA GLU A 418 -41.10 1.75 -25.05
C GLU A 418 -40.01 2.69 -25.61
N GLU A 419 -38.87 2.81 -24.93
CA GLU A 419 -37.78 3.76 -25.23
C GLU A 419 -36.48 3.07 -25.72
N GLU A 420 -36.28 1.78 -25.41
CA GLU A 420 -35.12 0.91 -25.68
C GLU A 420 -35.27 0.06 -26.95
N GLU A 421 -36.26 0.34 -27.81
CA GLU A 421 -36.14 0.05 -29.25
C GLU A 421 -35.06 0.94 -29.93
N ARG A 422 -34.31 1.77 -29.18
CA ARG A 422 -33.39 2.78 -29.74
C ARG A 422 -31.90 2.64 -29.49
N GLN A 423 -31.33 1.87 -28.55
CA GLN A 423 -29.86 1.70 -28.50
C GLN A 423 -29.37 0.68 -27.45
N VAL A 424 -28.32 -0.08 -27.79
CA VAL A 424 -27.71 -1.19 -27.02
C VAL A 424 -26.20 -0.94 -26.82
N ALA A 425 -25.65 -1.59 -25.76
CA ALA A 425 -24.24 -1.99 -25.49
C ALA A 425 -23.28 -0.90 -24.95
N GLU A 426 -22.35 -1.12 -24.01
CA GLU A 426 -21.67 -2.33 -23.48
C GLU A 426 -20.78 -1.93 -22.26
N SER A 427 -20.39 -2.85 -21.37
CA SER A 427 -19.07 -2.84 -20.65
C SER A 427 -18.89 -4.06 -19.73
N TYR A 428 -17.73 -4.72 -19.81
CA TYR A 428 -17.37 -6.01 -19.19
C TYR A 428 -15.94 -5.96 -18.63
N PHE A 429 -15.75 -5.81 -17.31
CA PHE A 429 -14.48 -6.15 -16.60
C PHE A 429 -14.76 -6.40 -15.11
N GLY A 430 -14.36 -7.56 -14.58
CA GLY A 430 -14.59 -7.93 -13.17
C GLY A 430 -13.65 -9.00 -12.64
N ALA A 431 -12.70 -8.58 -11.79
CA ALA A 431 -12.17 -9.32 -10.61
C ALA A 431 -11.16 -8.46 -9.82
N PHE A 432 -10.29 -7.68 -10.50
CA PHE A 432 -9.37 -6.72 -9.88
C PHE A 432 -10.10 -5.55 -9.17
N HIS A 433 -11.27 -5.22 -9.68
CA HIS A 433 -12.12 -4.14 -9.17
C HIS A 433 -12.65 -4.33 -7.75
N VAL A 434 -12.70 -5.53 -7.16
CA VAL A 434 -13.39 -5.71 -5.86
C VAL A 434 -12.48 -5.31 -4.69
N ARG A 435 -11.18 -5.59 -4.77
CA ARG A 435 -10.19 -5.18 -3.76
C ARG A 435 -9.89 -3.69 -3.88
N GLU A 436 -9.71 -3.21 -5.10
CA GLU A 436 -9.56 -1.79 -5.42
C GLU A 436 -10.80 -0.97 -5.02
N LYS A 437 -12.03 -1.47 -5.26
CA LYS A 437 -13.26 -0.79 -4.79
C LYS A 437 -13.40 -0.82 -3.27
N ARG A 438 -12.89 -1.84 -2.59
CA ARG A 438 -12.86 -1.86 -1.11
C ARG A 438 -11.89 -0.81 -0.60
N MET A 439 -10.70 -0.72 -1.17
CA MET A 439 -9.69 0.27 -0.82
C MET A 439 -10.14 1.70 -1.19
N MET A 440 -10.72 1.93 -2.38
CA MET A 440 -11.35 3.22 -2.70
C MET A 440 -12.53 3.55 -1.78
N LYS A 441 -13.23 2.56 -1.23
CA LYS A 441 -14.32 2.79 -0.26
C LYS A 441 -13.76 3.12 1.12
N GLU A 442 -12.63 2.53 1.50
CA GLU A 442 -11.87 2.84 2.71
C GLU A 442 -11.20 4.21 2.59
N GLU A 443 -10.62 4.54 1.44
CA GLU A 443 -10.11 5.87 1.09
C GLU A 443 -11.25 6.90 1.00
N ARG A 444 -12.41 6.58 0.43
CA ARG A 444 -13.59 7.46 0.52
C ARG A 444 -14.10 7.61 1.94
N ALA A 445 -13.91 6.61 2.79
CA ALA A 445 -14.23 6.71 4.22
C ALA A 445 -13.19 7.56 4.97
N LEU A 446 -11.92 7.52 4.56
CA LEU A 446 -10.86 8.46 5.01
C LEU A 446 -11.11 9.88 4.50
N MET A 447 -11.65 10.01 3.28
CA MET A 447 -11.89 11.29 2.63
C MET A 447 -13.22 11.92 3.06
N GLU A 448 -14.11 11.21 3.78
CA GLU A 448 -15.45 11.65 4.23
C GLU A 448 -16.31 12.38 3.16
N GLY A 449 -15.88 12.37 1.89
CA GLY A 449 -16.34 13.22 0.80
C GLY A 449 -17.11 12.43 -0.24
N GLY A 450 -18.19 11.76 0.18
CA GLY A 450 -19.20 11.23 -0.74
C GLY A 450 -20.27 12.27 -1.12
N GLY A 451 -20.28 13.42 -0.46
CA GLY A 451 -21.19 14.53 -0.72
C GLY A 451 -20.53 15.64 -1.53
N ARG A 452 -21.34 16.42 -2.26
CA ARG A 452 -20.94 17.66 -2.96
C ARG A 452 -20.32 18.73 -2.04
N ASP A 453 -20.31 18.52 -0.73
CA ASP A 453 -19.78 19.43 0.27
C ASP A 453 -18.46 18.86 0.82
N GLY A 454 -17.33 19.33 0.28
CA GLY A 454 -15.97 19.02 0.77
C GLY A 454 -15.66 19.66 2.14
N GLY A 455 -16.52 19.39 3.14
CA GLY A 455 -16.62 20.16 4.38
C GLY A 455 -15.86 19.64 5.60
N SER A 456 -15.17 18.50 5.55
CA SER A 456 -14.40 17.96 6.70
C SER A 456 -12.89 17.78 6.43
N GLN A 457 -12.41 18.18 5.25
CA GLN A 457 -10.99 18.07 4.92
C GLN A 457 -10.26 19.41 5.14
N TRP A 458 -9.18 19.38 5.91
CA TRP A 458 -8.24 20.48 5.97
C TRP A 458 -7.33 20.50 4.74
N GLU A 459 -6.77 21.67 4.43
CA GLU A 459 -5.82 21.83 3.34
C GLU A 459 -4.68 22.79 3.64
N ILE A 460 -3.51 22.48 3.05
CA ILE A 460 -2.47 23.45 2.76
C ILE A 460 -2.45 23.58 1.24
N SER A 461 -2.99 24.69 0.74
CA SER A 461 -3.04 24.98 -0.69
C SER A 461 -1.62 25.17 -1.24
N ARG A 462 -1.48 25.13 -2.57
CA ARG A 462 -0.20 25.41 -3.23
C ARG A 462 0.39 26.76 -2.82
N ALA A 463 -0.45 27.80 -2.71
CA ALA A 463 0.00 29.10 -2.25
C ALA A 463 0.38 29.08 -0.76
N GLY A 464 -0.32 28.29 0.04
CA GLY A 464 -0.03 28.08 1.47
C GLY A 464 1.30 27.39 1.73
N MET A 465 1.79 26.55 0.80
CA MET A 465 3.08 25.87 0.95
C MET A 465 4.26 26.85 1.11
N ASN A 466 4.20 28.03 0.47
CA ASN A 466 5.26 29.05 0.62
C ASN A 466 5.33 29.63 2.04
N ASN A 467 4.22 29.59 2.77
CA ASN A 467 4.13 30.06 4.15
C ASN A 467 4.26 28.90 5.15
N LEU A 468 4.37 27.66 4.67
CA LEU A 468 4.42 26.49 5.55
C LEU A 468 5.57 26.56 6.56
N PRO A 469 6.78 27.04 6.21
CA PRO A 469 7.86 27.22 7.20
C PRO A 469 7.53 28.20 8.34
N ASP A 470 6.59 29.13 8.13
CA ASP A 470 6.12 30.05 9.18
C ASP A 470 5.02 29.42 10.05
N LEU A 471 4.37 28.36 9.56
CA LEU A 471 3.23 27.69 10.20
C LEU A 471 3.62 26.40 10.93
N ALA A 472 4.63 25.70 10.42
CA ALA A 472 5.11 24.42 10.92
C ALA A 472 6.62 24.32 10.69
N ASP A 473 7.31 23.51 11.50
CA ASP A 473 8.71 23.17 11.24
C ASP A 473 8.76 22.32 9.96
N VAL A 474 9.41 22.82 8.91
CA VAL A 474 9.51 22.18 7.60
C VAL A 474 10.95 21.76 7.37
N GLU A 475 11.20 20.47 7.19
CA GLU A 475 12.52 19.97 6.86
C GLU A 475 12.58 19.41 5.44
N TYR A 476 13.41 20.01 4.59
CA TYR A 476 13.66 19.52 3.24
C TYR A 476 14.74 18.43 3.24
N TYR A 477 14.40 17.25 2.74
CA TYR A 477 15.29 16.09 2.74
C TYR A 477 16.08 15.94 1.43
N GLY A 478 15.61 16.55 0.35
CA GLY A 478 16.28 16.56 -0.95
C GLY A 478 15.35 16.26 -2.11
N MET A 479 15.93 16.19 -3.30
CA MET A 479 15.25 15.76 -4.52
C MET A 479 16.06 14.64 -5.14
N LEU A 480 15.40 13.51 -5.36
CA LEU A 480 15.93 12.39 -6.10
C LEU A 480 15.73 12.67 -7.58
N ASP A 481 16.83 12.66 -8.33
CA ASP A 481 16.80 12.65 -9.79
C ASP A 481 16.72 11.20 -10.27
N LEU A 482 15.52 10.80 -10.70
CA LEU A 482 15.19 9.47 -11.18
C LEU A 482 14.95 9.48 -12.70
N SER A 483 15.38 10.54 -13.39
CA SER A 483 15.25 10.65 -14.84
C SER A 483 16.02 9.53 -15.53
N ASN A 484 15.52 9.09 -16.69
CA ASN A 484 16.17 8.04 -17.47
C ASN A 484 17.64 8.41 -17.80
N GLU A 485 17.89 9.68 -18.13
CA GLU A 485 19.25 10.18 -18.39
C GLU A 485 20.16 10.02 -17.17
N ASN A 486 19.69 10.43 -15.99
CA ASN A 486 20.48 10.33 -14.76
C ASN A 486 20.70 8.88 -14.33
N ILE A 487 19.65 8.05 -14.34
CA ILE A 487 19.73 6.63 -13.99
C ILE A 487 20.69 5.89 -14.91
N LYS A 488 20.67 6.19 -16.21
CA LYS A 488 21.62 5.65 -17.18
C LYS A 488 23.06 6.06 -16.87
N ALA A 489 23.31 7.35 -16.63
CA ALA A 489 24.64 7.84 -16.30
C ALA A 489 25.20 7.18 -15.03
N VAL A 490 24.37 7.06 -13.99
CA VAL A 490 24.72 6.39 -12.73
C VAL A 490 24.95 4.89 -12.96
N SER A 491 24.10 4.24 -13.76
CA SER A 491 24.24 2.84 -14.15
C SER A 491 25.58 2.58 -14.80
N GLU A 492 25.99 3.38 -15.78
CA GLU A 492 27.26 3.24 -16.48
C GLU A 492 28.46 3.34 -15.53
N ILE A 493 28.42 4.28 -14.57
CA ILE A 493 29.46 4.45 -13.55
C ILE A 493 29.54 3.21 -12.64
N TYR A 494 28.41 2.71 -12.16
CA TYR A 494 28.40 1.51 -11.32
C TYR A 494 28.76 0.25 -12.10
N ILE A 495 28.29 0.08 -13.34
CA ILE A 495 28.72 -1.00 -14.25
C ILE A 495 30.23 -0.99 -14.35
N GLU A 496 30.85 0.16 -14.62
CA GLU A 496 32.31 0.24 -14.71
C GLU A 496 33.00 -0.18 -13.42
N LYS A 497 32.45 0.21 -12.26
CA LYS A 497 32.97 -0.19 -10.95
C LYS A 497 32.73 -1.67 -10.63
N LEU A 498 31.72 -2.29 -11.25
CA LEU A 498 31.35 -3.68 -11.14
C LEU A 498 32.04 -4.58 -12.20
N LYS A 499 32.73 -4.01 -13.20
CA LYS A 499 33.41 -4.77 -14.26
C LYS A 499 34.42 -5.78 -13.71
N GLY A 500 34.66 -6.83 -14.50
CA GLY A 500 35.52 -7.96 -14.16
C GLY A 500 34.69 -9.17 -13.70
N ASP A 501 35.26 -9.97 -12.80
CA ASP A 501 34.72 -11.25 -12.32
C ASP A 501 33.26 -11.21 -11.84
N MET A 502 32.72 -10.03 -11.48
CA MET A 502 31.36 -9.86 -10.98
C MET A 502 30.30 -9.73 -12.08
N MET A 503 30.59 -8.99 -13.15
CA MET A 503 29.69 -8.98 -14.31
C MET A 503 29.64 -10.37 -14.95
N ASP A 504 30.78 -11.05 -14.95
CA ASP A 504 30.86 -12.45 -15.36
C ASP A 504 30.01 -13.32 -14.40
N LEU A 505 30.13 -13.15 -13.08
CA LEU A 505 29.33 -13.89 -12.11
C LEU A 505 27.81 -13.70 -12.32
N LEU A 506 27.34 -12.46 -12.47
CA LEU A 506 25.92 -12.16 -12.67
C LEU A 506 25.40 -12.73 -14.00
N GLN A 507 26.16 -12.55 -15.08
CA GLN A 507 25.79 -13.05 -16.40
C GLN A 507 25.78 -14.59 -16.45
N THR A 508 26.78 -15.24 -15.84
CA THR A 508 26.86 -16.69 -15.73
C THR A 508 25.74 -17.22 -14.83
N THR A 509 25.42 -16.56 -13.71
CA THR A 509 24.30 -16.94 -12.83
C THR A 509 22.95 -16.82 -13.52
N LYS A 510 22.71 -15.73 -14.27
CA LYS A 510 21.48 -15.58 -15.07
C LYS A 510 21.38 -16.68 -16.13
N SER A 511 22.46 -16.95 -16.84
CA SER A 511 22.47 -17.98 -17.90
C SER A 511 22.21 -19.36 -17.29
N PHE A 512 22.80 -19.63 -16.13
CA PHE A 512 22.56 -20.84 -15.34
C PHE A 512 21.07 -21.02 -15.02
N THR A 513 20.41 -20.02 -14.43
CA THR A 513 19.00 -20.11 -14.05
C THR A 513 18.08 -20.25 -15.26
N GLU A 514 18.33 -19.53 -16.35
CA GLU A 514 17.59 -19.67 -17.61
C GLU A 514 17.71 -21.09 -18.20
N ASN A 515 18.91 -21.68 -18.16
CA ASN A 515 19.15 -23.04 -18.64
C ASN A 515 18.53 -24.11 -17.74
N VAL A 516 18.46 -23.88 -16.41
CA VAL A 516 17.70 -24.74 -15.49
C VAL A 516 16.21 -24.70 -15.83
N GLY A 517 15.63 -23.52 -15.98
CA GLY A 517 14.22 -23.38 -16.37
C GLY A 517 13.94 -24.06 -17.71
N LYS A 518 14.78 -23.83 -18.72
CA LYS A 518 14.67 -24.43 -20.05
C LYS A 518 14.83 -25.95 -20.04
N TYR A 519 15.63 -26.51 -19.13
CA TYR A 519 15.73 -27.96 -18.97
C TYR A 519 14.38 -28.60 -18.59
N PHE A 520 13.63 -27.94 -17.70
CA PHE A 520 12.33 -28.44 -17.25
C PHE A 520 11.17 -28.08 -18.18
N SER A 521 11.27 -26.98 -18.92
CA SER A 521 10.18 -26.51 -19.79
C SER A 521 10.29 -26.93 -21.26
N ALA A 522 11.44 -27.40 -21.74
CA ALA A 522 11.61 -27.71 -23.16
C ALA A 522 10.88 -28.99 -23.60
N ASP A 523 10.03 -28.88 -24.63
CA ASP A 523 9.28 -30.00 -25.23
C ASP A 523 10.18 -31.11 -25.79
N ARG A 524 11.37 -30.73 -26.27
CA ARG A 524 12.31 -31.65 -26.90
C ARG A 524 13.39 -32.07 -25.91
N ARG A 525 13.49 -33.38 -25.68
CA ARG A 525 14.50 -34.00 -24.81
C ARG A 525 15.94 -33.58 -25.16
N SER A 526 16.27 -33.39 -26.43
CA SER A 526 17.60 -32.92 -26.85
C SER A 526 17.88 -31.49 -26.43
N THR A 527 16.88 -30.59 -26.56
CA THR A 527 16.96 -29.21 -26.07
C THR A 527 17.13 -29.18 -24.55
N ALA A 528 16.32 -29.97 -23.83
CA ALA A 528 16.44 -30.12 -22.38
C ALA A 528 17.86 -30.59 -22.00
N MET A 529 18.35 -31.70 -22.59
CA MET A 529 19.69 -32.22 -22.29
C MET A 529 20.81 -31.22 -22.57
N ASN A 530 20.70 -30.42 -23.63
CA ASN A 530 21.67 -29.37 -23.93
C ASN A 530 21.61 -28.24 -22.90
N ALA A 531 20.41 -27.82 -22.48
CA ALA A 531 20.24 -26.82 -21.42
C ALA A 531 20.82 -27.32 -20.09
N ASN A 532 20.58 -28.57 -19.70
CA ASN A 532 21.18 -29.16 -18.48
C ASN A 532 22.72 -29.18 -18.53
N LYS A 533 23.32 -29.53 -19.67
CA LYS A 533 24.79 -29.51 -19.81
C LYS A 533 25.37 -28.11 -19.65
N LYS A 534 24.69 -27.11 -20.22
CA LYS A 534 25.08 -25.70 -20.07
C LYS A 534 24.95 -25.25 -18.62
N ALA A 535 23.81 -25.53 -17.98
CA ALA A 535 23.61 -25.22 -16.57
C ALA A 535 24.67 -25.86 -15.67
N GLN A 536 25.09 -27.10 -15.93
CA GLN A 536 26.17 -27.73 -15.16
C GLN A 536 27.50 -26.98 -15.31
N ALA A 537 27.91 -26.64 -16.54
CA ALA A 537 29.14 -25.92 -16.80
C ALA A 537 29.12 -24.49 -16.22
N GLU A 538 28.01 -23.77 -16.41
CA GLU A 538 27.81 -22.43 -15.86
C GLU A 538 27.78 -22.46 -14.32
N GLY A 539 27.21 -23.51 -13.71
CA GLY A 539 27.23 -23.71 -12.26
C GLY A 539 28.65 -23.91 -11.70
N GLU A 540 29.50 -24.67 -12.40
CA GLU A 540 30.92 -24.82 -12.04
C GLU A 540 31.66 -23.48 -12.13
N GLU A 541 31.41 -22.71 -13.19
CA GLU A 541 32.02 -21.39 -13.40
C GLU A 541 31.58 -20.38 -12.33
N VAL A 542 30.30 -20.38 -11.92
CA VAL A 542 29.80 -19.58 -10.79
C VAL A 542 30.59 -19.90 -9.51
N VAL A 543 30.81 -21.17 -9.21
CA VAL A 543 31.59 -21.59 -8.04
C VAL A 543 33.04 -21.11 -8.14
N GLU A 544 33.66 -21.15 -9.31
CA GLU A 544 35.01 -20.63 -9.51
C GLU A 544 35.10 -19.11 -9.35
N LEU A 545 34.16 -18.36 -9.90
CA LEU A 545 34.09 -16.91 -9.79
C LEU A 545 33.88 -16.46 -8.33
N LEU A 546 33.03 -17.18 -7.59
CA LEU A 546 32.86 -16.97 -6.15
C LEU A 546 34.15 -17.23 -5.35
N LYS A 547 34.92 -18.27 -5.71
CA LYS A 547 36.22 -18.58 -5.07
C LYS A 547 37.31 -17.54 -5.35
N LYS A 548 37.25 -16.81 -6.47
CA LYS A 548 38.20 -15.75 -6.83
C LYS A 548 37.97 -14.44 -6.08
N THR A 549 36.79 -14.26 -5.49
CA THR A 549 36.49 -13.07 -4.69
C THR A 549 37.32 -13.11 -3.41
N PRO A 550 38.23 -12.16 -3.14
CA PRO A 550 39.16 -12.27 -2.03
C PRO A 550 38.39 -12.31 -0.70
N ALA A 551 38.53 -13.41 0.03
CA ALA A 551 38.15 -13.50 1.43
C ALA A 551 38.83 -12.35 2.19
N LYS A 552 38.07 -11.67 3.06
CA LYS A 552 38.49 -10.55 3.90
C LYS A 552 39.99 -10.63 4.25
N ALA A 553 40.77 -9.64 3.80
CA ALA A 553 42.03 -9.34 4.48
C ALA A 553 41.64 -8.88 5.89
N SER A 554 41.79 -9.77 6.86
CA SER A 554 41.78 -9.45 8.27
C SER A 554 43.03 -8.62 8.60
N GLU A 555 43.04 -7.35 8.21
CA GLU A 555 44.06 -6.40 8.65
C GLU A 555 43.39 -5.19 9.29
N GLY A 556 43.77 -4.95 10.55
CA GLY A 556 43.03 -4.17 11.52
C GLY A 556 42.97 -2.67 11.27
N ILE A 557 41.88 -2.10 11.76
CA ILE A 557 41.78 -0.78 12.40
C ILE A 557 40.98 -0.97 13.68
#